data_AF-A0A8X6I465-F1
#
_entry.id   AF-A0A8X6I465-F1
#
_cell.length_a   1.000
_cell.length_b   1.000
_cell.length_c   1.000
_cell.angle_alpha   90.00
_cell.angle_beta   90.00
_cell.angle_gamma   90.00
#
_symmetry.space_group_name_H-M   'P 1'
#
loop_
_entity.id
_entity.type
_entity.pdbx_description
1 polymer ?
#
loop_
_entity_poly.entity_id
_entity_poly.type
_entity_poly.pdbx_seq_one_letter_code
_entity_poly.pdbx_strand_id
1 'polypeptide(L)'
;MKDTQTLEKKISLRSELYELYKDNLGFEIKPLKGGMNEEQSEIGFSFNHIDKNNPLETYSFILVLIEKTYSVKNCTPSLTEMERLLTELNKTNDLSSFVIQVRRNFMSLLKN
;
A
#
# COMPACT_ATOMS: atom_id res chain seq x y z
N MET A 1 15.30 27.67 -19.53
CA MET A 1 16.27 26.59 -19.81
C MET A 1 16.85 25.94 -18.54
N LYS A 2 17.24 26.69 -17.49
CA LYS A 2 17.71 26.12 -16.20
C LYS A 2 16.61 25.38 -15.39
N ASP A 3 15.36 25.81 -15.51
CA ASP A 3 14.24 25.24 -14.74
C ASP A 3 13.82 23.85 -15.23
N THR A 4 13.93 23.60 -16.54
CA THR A 4 13.59 22.32 -17.17
C THR A 4 14.54 21.21 -16.73
N GLN A 5 15.86 21.46 -16.74
CA GLN A 5 16.86 20.50 -16.26
C GLN A 5 16.70 20.16 -14.77
N THR A 6 16.23 21.11 -13.96
CA THR A 6 15.99 20.90 -12.53
C THR A 6 14.76 20.03 -12.30
N LEU A 7 13.70 20.24 -13.10
CA LEU A 7 12.49 19.42 -13.05
C LEU A 7 12.75 17.97 -13.50
N GLU A 8 13.47 17.79 -14.61
CA GLU A 8 13.84 16.47 -15.12
C GLU A 8 14.63 15.65 -14.09
N LYS A 9 15.60 16.28 -13.41
CA LYS A 9 16.35 15.64 -12.32
C LYS A 9 15.45 15.21 -11.16
N LYS A 10 14.48 16.04 -10.76
CA LYS A 10 13.53 15.69 -9.69
C LYS A 10 12.63 14.51 -10.07
N ILE A 11 12.15 14.48 -11.31
CA ILE A 11 11.34 13.38 -11.83
C ILE A 11 12.17 12.09 -11.87
N SER A 12 13.38 12.16 -12.43
CA SER A 12 14.31 11.02 -12.48
C SER A 12 14.59 10.46 -11.09
N LEU A 13 14.94 11.32 -10.13
CA LEU A 13 15.25 10.90 -8.77
C LEU A 13 14.02 10.28 -8.07
N ARG A 14 12.82 10.84 -8.29
CA ARG A 14 11.60 10.28 -7.72
C ARG A 14 11.31 8.88 -8.27
N SER A 15 11.49 8.68 -9.58
CA SER A 15 11.32 7.36 -10.20
C SER A 15 12.34 6.35 -9.68
N GLU A 16 13.61 6.74 -9.57
CA GLU A 16 14.66 5.87 -9.04
C GLU A 16 14.39 5.47 -7.59
N LEU A 17 14.03 6.43 -6.73
CA LEU A 17 13.65 6.15 -5.35
C LEU A 17 12.44 5.22 -5.28
N TYR A 18 11.44 5.43 -6.13
CA TYR A 18 10.25 4.59 -6.17
C TYR A 18 10.60 3.12 -6.44
N GLU A 19 11.40 2.83 -7.48
CA GLU A 19 11.82 1.46 -7.78
C GLU A 19 12.66 0.87 -6.65
N LEU A 20 13.60 1.64 -6.07
CA LEU A 20 14.40 1.17 -4.93
C LEU A 20 13.55 0.81 -3.71
N TYR A 21 12.56 1.63 -3.35
CA TYR A 21 11.65 1.31 -2.24
C TYR A 21 10.78 0.11 -2.55
N LYS A 22 10.26 0.02 -3.78
CA LYS A 22 9.42 -1.07 -4.23
C LYS A 22 10.14 -2.41 -4.14
N ASP A 23 11.35 -2.48 -4.67
CA ASP A 23 12.14 -3.70 -4.72
C ASP A 23 12.65 -4.12 -3.33
N ASN A 24 13.20 -3.17 -2.56
CA ASN A 24 13.79 -3.47 -1.25
C ASN A 24 12.74 -3.85 -0.20
N LEU A 25 11.58 -3.20 -0.21
CA LEU A 25 10.51 -3.49 0.74
C LEU A 25 9.59 -4.60 0.26
N GLY A 26 9.64 -4.93 -1.03
CA GLY A 26 8.64 -5.76 -1.66
C GLY A 26 7.24 -5.21 -1.45
N PHE A 27 7.08 -3.91 -1.69
CA PHE A 27 5.89 -3.15 -1.30
C PHE A 27 5.61 -2.02 -2.29
N GLU A 28 4.38 -1.94 -2.78
CA GLU A 28 3.96 -0.95 -3.77
C GLU A 28 2.66 -0.27 -3.34
N ILE A 29 2.58 1.05 -3.56
CA ILE A 29 1.37 1.86 -3.37
C ILE A 29 1.02 2.51 -4.71
N LYS A 30 -0.20 2.28 -5.19
CA LYS A 30 -0.68 2.83 -6.47
C LYS A 30 -2.00 3.57 -6.30
N PRO A 31 -2.13 4.82 -6.77
CA PRO A 31 -3.44 5.45 -6.89
C PRO A 31 -4.26 4.70 -7.94
N LEU A 32 -5.50 4.35 -7.61
CA LEU A 32 -6.42 3.62 -8.50
C LEU A 32 -7.57 4.51 -8.97
N LYS A 33 -8.16 5.28 -8.04
CA LYS A 33 -9.23 6.23 -8.33
C LYS A 33 -9.10 7.43 -7.39
N GLY A 34 -9.35 8.62 -7.92
CA GLY A 34 -9.40 9.85 -7.16
C GLY A 34 -8.04 10.41 -6.73
N GLY A 35 -7.92 11.74 -6.77
CA GLY A 35 -6.80 12.48 -6.20
C GLY A 35 -6.94 12.77 -4.70
N MET A 36 -5.88 13.32 -4.09
CA MET A 36 -5.85 13.75 -2.67
C MET A 36 -6.93 14.77 -2.27
N ASN A 37 -7.69 15.29 -3.24
CA ASN A 37 -8.71 16.34 -3.08
C ASN A 37 -10.12 15.88 -3.48
N GLU A 38 -10.33 14.58 -3.74
CA GLU A 38 -11.64 14.04 -4.10
C GLU A 38 -12.36 13.47 -2.87
N GLU A 39 -13.69 13.56 -2.86
CA GLU A 39 -14.56 13.02 -1.79
C GLU A 39 -14.40 11.50 -1.61
N GLN A 40 -13.94 10.83 -2.66
CA GLN A 40 -13.61 9.42 -2.67
C GLN A 40 -12.24 9.20 -3.34
N SER A 41 -11.38 8.44 -2.68
CA SER A 41 -10.14 7.94 -3.28
C SER A 41 -9.95 6.45 -3.02
N GLU A 42 -9.23 5.79 -3.92
CA GLU A 42 -8.88 4.38 -3.87
C GLU A 42 -7.38 4.22 -4.13
N ILE A 43 -6.73 3.51 -3.22
CA ILE A 43 -5.29 3.28 -3.24
C ILE A 43 -5.06 1.77 -3.15
N GLY A 44 -4.36 1.23 -4.13
CA GLY A 44 -3.91 -0.16 -4.14
C GLY A 44 -2.63 -0.33 -3.34
N PHE A 45 -2.62 -1.30 -2.46
CA PHE A 45 -1.46 -1.73 -1.69
C PHE A 45 -1.11 -3.15 -2.10
N SER A 46 0.14 -3.39 -2.50
CA SER A 46 0.62 -4.70 -2.92
C SER A 46 1.91 -5.05 -2.20
N PHE A 47 2.03 -6.28 -1.75
CA PHE A 47 3.22 -6.84 -1.15
C PHE A 47 3.68 -8.06 -1.93
N ASN A 48 4.99 -8.19 -2.09
CA ASN A 48 5.65 -9.41 -2.49
C ASN A 48 6.70 -9.77 -1.41
N HIS A 49 7.51 -10.82 -1.65
CA HIS A 49 8.46 -11.33 -0.68
C HIS A 49 7.81 -11.71 0.67
N ILE A 50 6.52 -12.10 0.64
CA ILE A 50 5.80 -12.62 1.80
C ILE A 50 6.08 -14.10 1.94
N ASP A 51 5.86 -14.86 0.86
CA ASP A 51 6.26 -16.26 0.77
C ASP A 51 7.73 -16.36 0.33
N LYS A 52 8.55 -17.03 1.14
CA LYS A 52 9.95 -17.28 0.81
C LYS A 52 10.09 -18.32 -0.30
N ASN A 53 9.12 -19.22 -0.44
CA ASN A 53 9.11 -20.27 -1.46
C ASN A 53 8.61 -19.72 -2.81
N ASN A 54 7.74 -18.72 -2.78
CA ASN A 54 7.27 -18.00 -3.96
C ASN A 54 7.37 -16.47 -3.77
N PRO A 55 8.58 -15.88 -3.87
CA PRO A 55 8.81 -14.47 -3.56
C PRO A 55 8.08 -13.49 -4.47
N LEU A 56 7.69 -13.92 -5.68
CA LEU A 56 6.96 -13.10 -6.65
C LEU A 56 5.45 -13.11 -6.43
N GLU A 57 4.94 -13.98 -5.55
CA GLU A 57 3.53 -14.03 -5.19
C GLU A 57 3.07 -12.67 -4.62
N THR A 58 1.92 -12.19 -5.10
CA THR A 58 1.42 -10.87 -4.73
C THR A 58 0.25 -10.99 -3.76
N TYR A 59 0.38 -10.27 -2.65
CA TYR A 59 -0.64 -10.12 -1.61
C TYR A 59 -1.11 -8.67 -1.66
N SER A 60 -2.40 -8.42 -1.78
CA SER A 60 -2.87 -7.05 -2.02
C SER A 60 -4.20 -6.74 -1.36
N PHE A 61 -4.49 -5.45 -1.24
CA PHE A 61 -5.80 -4.92 -0.88
C PHE A 61 -5.96 -3.51 -1.48
N ILE A 62 -7.20 -3.06 -1.59
CA ILE A 62 -7.52 -1.69 -1.98
C ILE A 62 -8.09 -0.97 -0.77
N LEU A 63 -7.43 0.11 -0.36
CA LEU A 63 -7.94 1.04 0.64
C LEU A 63 -8.81 2.08 -0.05
N VAL A 64 -10.04 2.21 0.40
CA VAL A 64 -11.00 3.21 -0.06
C VAL A 64 -11.18 4.23 1.06
N LEU A 65 -10.96 5.51 0.76
CA LEU A 65 -11.24 6.61 1.67
C LEU A 65 -12.44 7.39 1.12
N ILE A 66 -13.53 7.43 1.87
CA ILE A 66 -14.70 8.27 1.60
C ILE A 66 -14.83 9.25 2.75
N GLU A 67 -14.77 10.55 2.44
CA GLU A 67 -14.69 11.64 3.40
C GLU A 67 -13.51 11.48 4.38
N LYS A 68 -13.73 10.81 5.51
CA LYS A 68 -12.73 10.54 6.57
C LYS A 68 -12.76 9.10 7.06
N THR A 69 -13.49 8.23 6.36
CA THR A 69 -13.67 6.83 6.75
C THR A 69 -12.97 5.92 5.76
N TYR A 70 -12.10 5.08 6.29
CA TYR A 70 -11.43 4.03 5.55
C TYR A 70 -12.32 2.79 5.45
N SER A 71 -12.30 2.16 4.28
CA SER A 71 -12.81 0.82 4.03
C SER A 71 -11.84 0.02 3.16
N VAL A 72 -11.98 -1.30 3.12
CA VAL A 72 -11.11 -2.18 2.33
C VAL A 72 -11.95 -3.01 1.36
N LYS A 73 -11.46 -3.14 0.13
CA LYS A 73 -11.99 -4.08 -0.87
C LYS A 73 -10.86 -4.88 -1.51
N ASN A 74 -11.23 -5.99 -2.15
CA ASN A 74 -10.32 -6.85 -2.94
C ASN A 74 -9.06 -7.26 -2.17
N CYS A 75 -9.21 -7.65 -0.89
CA CYS A 75 -8.10 -8.18 -0.10
C CYS A 75 -7.84 -9.64 -0.49
N THR A 76 -6.66 -9.88 -1.08
CA THR A 76 -6.26 -11.17 -1.63
C THR A 76 -4.88 -11.54 -1.08
N PRO A 77 -4.75 -12.69 -0.38
CA PRO A 77 -5.83 -13.52 0.17
C PRO A 77 -6.67 -12.78 1.21
N SER A 78 -7.86 -13.26 1.54
CA SER A 78 -8.70 -12.63 2.57
C SER A 78 -8.07 -12.78 3.97
N LEU A 79 -8.18 -11.74 4.80
CA LEU A 79 -7.65 -11.70 6.16
C LEU A 79 -8.78 -11.62 7.18
N THR A 80 -8.86 -12.59 8.09
CA THR A 80 -9.85 -12.60 9.19
C THR A 80 -9.71 -11.38 10.11
N GLU A 81 -8.48 -10.90 10.31
CA GLU A 81 -8.18 -9.73 11.15
C GLU A 81 -8.53 -8.38 10.49
N MET A 82 -8.93 -8.35 9.22
CA MET A 82 -9.08 -7.10 8.46
C MET A 82 -10.06 -6.13 9.10
N GLU A 83 -11.20 -6.61 9.60
CA GLU A 83 -12.23 -5.77 10.22
C GLU A 83 -11.71 -5.09 11.51
N ARG A 84 -10.97 -5.83 12.33
CA ARG A 84 -10.34 -5.30 13.54
C ARG A 84 -9.30 -4.23 13.20
N LEU A 85 -8.44 -4.51 12.21
CA LEU A 85 -7.42 -3.57 11.75
C LEU A 85 -8.04 -2.29 11.17
N LEU A 86 -9.12 -2.42 10.40
CA LEU A 86 -9.83 -1.27 9.83
C LEU A 86 -10.51 -0.42 10.90
N THR A 87 -11.06 -1.04 11.94
CA THR A 87 -11.62 -0.34 13.10
C THR A 87 -10.53 0.47 13.83
N GLU A 88 -9.36 -0.12 14.03
CA GLU A 88 -8.21 0.56 14.62
C GLU A 88 -7.70 1.71 13.75
N LEU A 89 -7.61 1.50 12.42
CA LEU A 89 -7.22 2.54 11.47
C LEU A 89 -8.19 3.72 11.50
N ASN A 90 -9.51 3.48 11.45
CA ASN A 90 -10.50 4.55 11.51
C ASN A 90 -10.48 5.33 12.83
N LYS A 91 -10.06 4.70 13.93
CA LYS A 91 -9.91 5.35 15.24
C LYS A 91 -8.64 6.18 15.36
N THR A 92 -7.53 5.68 14.81
CA THR A 92 -6.18 6.23 15.07
C THR A 92 -5.63 7.06 13.91
N ASN A 93 -6.15 6.86 12.70
CA ASN A 93 -5.59 7.35 11.45
C ASN A 93 -4.11 6.91 11.23
N ASP A 94 -3.67 5.84 11.89
CA ASP A 94 -2.30 5.34 11.77
C ASP A 94 -2.17 4.34 10.61
N LEU A 95 -2.03 4.91 9.41
CA LEU A 95 -1.87 4.12 8.18
C LEU A 95 -0.59 3.27 8.19
N SER A 96 0.49 3.75 8.83
CA SER A 96 1.75 3.03 8.91
C SER A 96 1.61 1.76 9.75
N SER A 97 1.02 1.86 10.94
CA SER A 97 0.73 0.70 11.78
C SER A 97 -0.21 -0.29 11.09
N PHE A 98 -1.26 0.22 10.44
CA PHE A 98 -2.19 -0.61 9.68
C PHE A 98 -1.49 -1.44 8.59
N VAL A 99 -0.68 -0.82 7.73
CA VAL A 99 0.05 -1.51 6.65
C VAL A 99 1.02 -2.56 7.20
N ILE A 100 1.72 -2.25 8.29
CA ILE A 100 2.63 -3.20 8.97
C ILE A 100 1.85 -4.41 9.50
N GLN A 101 0.70 -4.18 10.15
CA GLN A 101 -0.13 -5.25 10.69
C GLN A 101 -0.72 -6.11 9.56
N VAL A 102 -1.18 -5.52 8.46
CA VAL A 102 -1.66 -6.28 7.28
C VAL A 102 -0.55 -7.19 6.74
N ARG A 103 0.68 -6.67 6.55
CA ARG A 103 1.82 -7.49 6.10
C ARG A 103 2.09 -8.67 7.03
N ARG A 104 2.09 -8.44 8.35
CA ARG A 104 2.27 -9.50 9.35
C ARG A 104 1.18 -10.57 9.31
N ASN A 105 -0.06 -10.17 9.03
CA ASN A 105 -1.18 -11.10 8.88
C ASN A 105 -1.03 -11.96 7.63
N PHE A 106 -0.64 -11.39 6.49
CA PHE A 106 -0.30 -12.19 5.30
C PHE A 106 0.82 -13.19 5.57
N MET A 107 1.89 -12.78 6.27
CA MET A 107 2.97 -13.69 6.67
C MET A 107 2.50 -14.81 7.61
N SER A 108 1.47 -14.57 8.42
CA SER A 108 0.94 -15.56 9.37
C SER A 108 0.12 -16.64 8.68
N LEU A 109 -0.47 -16.36 7.51
CA LEU A 109 -1.14 -17.37 6.69
C LEU A 109 -0.21 -18.47 6.17
N LEU A 110 1.10 -18.19 6.12
CA LEU A 110 2.12 -19.12 5.63
C LEU A 110 2.77 -19.95 6.74
N LYS A 111 2.47 -19.64 8.00
CA LYS A 111 2.99 -20.37 9.16
C LYS A 111 2.01 -21.49 9.49
N ASN A 112 2.30 -22.69 8.97
CA ASN A 112 1.74 -23.95 9.46
C ASN A 112 2.65 -24.56 10.52
#